data_AF-A0A3A3G9M6-F1
#
_entry.id   AF-A0A3A3G9M6-F1
#
_cell.length_a   1.000
_cell.length_b   1.000
_cell.length_c   1.000
_cell.angle_alpha   90.00
_cell.angle_beta   90.00
_cell.angle_gamma   90.00
#
_symmetry.space_group_name_H-M   'P 1'
#
loop_
_entity.id
_entity.type
_entity.pdbx_description
1 polymer ?
#
loop_
_entity_poly.entity_id
_entity_poly.type
_entity_poly.pdbx_seq_one_letter_code
_entity_poly.pdbx_strand_id
1 'polypeptide(L)'
;MLRTCKAFADEFFARQDVKASGVPEAVFVLVKDGKVQLQKGYGYANVEKKSPVAPEKTLFRIASVSKVFTAAAVMQLDEQGKIELNRDVLKFRGYQNEEQYEVPRHDGAFIDAYDRIRSPCRRFDLR
;
A
#
# COMPACT_ATOMS: atom_id res chain seq x y z
N MET A 1 24.99 -6.07 14.26
CA MET A 1 23.65 -5.72 13.75
C MET A 1 23.70 -5.09 12.37
N LEU A 2 24.23 -3.86 12.18
CA LEU A 2 24.26 -3.23 10.85
C LEU A 2 25.03 -4.01 9.78
N ARG A 3 26.21 -4.56 10.15
CA ARG A 3 27.00 -5.42 9.26
C ARG A 3 26.22 -6.66 8.81
N THR A 4 25.38 -7.21 9.69
CA THR A 4 24.54 -8.37 9.44
C THR A 4 23.41 -8.05 8.47
N CYS A 5 22.71 -6.93 8.65
CA CYS A 5 21.62 -6.54 7.75
C CYS A 5 22.12 -6.19 6.34
N LYS A 6 23.28 -5.54 6.23
CA LYS A 6 23.92 -5.31 4.94
C LYS A 6 24.31 -6.64 4.27
N ALA A 7 24.96 -7.54 5.02
CA ALA A 7 25.34 -8.86 4.50
C ALA A 7 24.11 -9.65 4.03
N PHE A 8 23.03 -9.64 4.81
CA PHE A 8 21.76 -10.26 4.42
C PHE A 8 21.22 -9.69 3.10
N ALA A 9 21.13 -8.36 2.99
CA ALA A 9 20.59 -7.74 1.78
C ALA A 9 21.48 -8.06 0.57
N ASP A 10 22.80 -7.98 0.74
CA ASP A 10 23.78 -8.31 -0.30
C ASP A 10 23.65 -9.76 -0.75
N GLU A 11 23.53 -10.70 0.19
CA GLU A 11 23.35 -12.13 -0.08
C GLU A 11 22.02 -12.41 -0.78
N PHE A 12 20.91 -11.83 -0.28
CA PHE A 12 19.58 -12.00 -0.85
C PHE A 12 19.54 -11.58 -2.31
N PHE A 13 20.01 -10.37 -2.64
CA PHE A 13 20.03 -9.87 -4.02
C PHE A 13 21.15 -10.50 -4.88
N ALA A 14 22.10 -11.21 -4.28
CA ALA A 14 23.10 -11.98 -5.01
C ALA A 14 22.60 -13.35 -5.48
N ARG A 15 21.54 -13.89 -4.87
CA ARG A 15 20.99 -15.21 -5.18
C ARG A 15 20.56 -15.33 -6.64
N GLN A 16 20.75 -16.52 -7.22
CA GLN A 16 20.45 -16.78 -8.63
C GLN A 16 18.97 -16.69 -8.96
N ASP A 17 18.09 -17.17 -8.07
CA ASP A 17 16.64 -17.09 -8.26
C ASP A 17 16.13 -15.64 -8.27
N VAL A 18 16.70 -14.79 -7.42
CA VAL A 18 16.38 -13.34 -7.38
C VAL A 18 16.90 -12.64 -8.63
N LYS A 19 18.11 -12.97 -9.09
CA LYS A 19 18.64 -12.42 -10.36
C LYS A 19 17.86 -12.90 -11.58
N ALA A 20 17.36 -14.13 -11.54
CA ALA A 20 16.57 -14.73 -12.62
C ALA A 20 15.10 -14.27 -12.63
N SER A 21 14.62 -13.55 -11.60
CA SER A 21 13.23 -13.09 -11.52
C SER A 21 12.88 -12.00 -12.54
N GLY A 22 13.84 -11.53 -13.33
CA GLY A 22 13.63 -10.47 -14.32
C GLY A 22 13.46 -9.08 -13.71
N VAL A 23 13.76 -8.90 -12.42
CA VAL A 23 13.69 -7.60 -11.75
C VAL A 23 14.99 -6.83 -12.00
N PRO A 24 14.96 -5.72 -12.75
CA PRO A 24 16.18 -5.01 -13.15
C PRO A 24 16.75 -4.11 -12.05
N GLU A 25 15.93 -3.76 -11.06
CA GLU A 25 16.27 -2.81 -10.01
C GLU A 25 15.57 -3.13 -8.68
N ALA A 26 16.24 -2.82 -7.58
CA ALA A 26 15.65 -2.85 -6.25
C ALA A 26 16.34 -1.84 -5.32
N VAL A 27 15.62 -1.43 -4.28
CA VAL A 27 16.17 -0.65 -3.17
C VAL A 27 15.81 -1.34 -1.84
N PHE A 28 16.78 -1.39 -0.93
CA PHE A 28 16.60 -1.90 0.43
C PHE A 28 16.93 -0.81 1.44
N VAL A 29 16.00 -0.56 2.37
CA VAL A 29 16.17 0.45 3.43
C VAL A 29 15.86 -0.18 4.79
N LEU A 30 16.75 0.02 5.75
CA LEU A 30 16.56 -0.35 7.16
C LEU A 30 16.46 0.91 8.00
N VAL A 31 15.33 1.07 8.67
CA VAL A 31 15.09 2.14 9.65
C VAL A 31 15.08 1.52 11.04
N LYS A 32 15.83 2.12 11.96
CA LYS A 32 15.80 1.76 13.38
C LYS A 32 15.92 3.01 14.22
N ASP A 33 15.09 3.11 15.26
CA ASP A 33 15.06 4.23 16.21
C ASP A 33 14.86 5.58 15.48
N GLY A 34 13.95 5.59 14.50
CA GLY A 34 13.63 6.77 13.69
C GLY A 34 14.72 7.20 12.70
N LYS A 35 15.82 6.46 12.59
CA LYS A 35 16.96 6.81 11.71
C LYS A 35 17.16 5.75 10.63
N VAL A 36 17.51 6.21 9.43
CA VAL A 36 17.95 5.31 8.36
C VAL A 36 19.34 4.79 8.73
N GLN A 37 19.44 3.49 8.94
CA GLN A 37 20.67 2.83 9.34
C GLN A 37 21.40 2.23 8.12
N LEU A 38 20.63 1.80 7.11
CA LEU A 38 21.13 1.30 5.84
C LEU A 38 20.16 1.69 4.73
N GLN A 39 20.71 2.12 3.60
CA GLN A 39 19.98 2.25 2.35
C GLN A 39 20.90 1.81 1.22
N LYS A 40 20.41 0.96 0.33
CA LYS A 40 21.23 0.40 -0.75
C LYS A 40 20.40 0.12 -1.99
N GLY A 41 20.92 0.53 -3.14
CA GLY A 41 20.40 0.21 -4.46
C GLY A 41 21.06 -1.05 -5.04
N TYR A 42 20.28 -1.81 -5.80
CA TYR A 42 20.71 -2.99 -6.54
C TYR A 42 20.21 -2.89 -7.99
N GLY A 43 21.04 -3.31 -8.94
CA GLY A 43 20.69 -3.26 -10.35
C GLY A 43 20.73 -1.86 -10.95
N TYR A 44 19.92 -1.62 -11.97
CA TYR A 44 19.97 -0.42 -12.80
C TYR A 44 18.61 0.28 -12.87
N ALA A 45 18.58 1.56 -12.49
CA ALA A 45 17.45 2.46 -12.67
C ALA A 45 17.11 2.70 -14.14
N ASN A 46 18.08 2.53 -15.03
CA ASN A 46 17.86 2.49 -16.46
C ASN A 46 18.74 1.40 -17.06
N VAL A 47 18.12 0.34 -17.58
CA VAL A 47 18.81 -0.83 -18.13
C VAL A 47 19.60 -0.48 -19.40
N GLU A 48 19.04 0.35 -20.28
CA GLU A 48 19.67 0.76 -21.54
C GLU A 48 20.93 1.61 -21.28
N LYS A 49 20.80 2.60 -20.39
CA LYS A 49 21.89 3.50 -20.01
C LYS A 49 22.81 2.93 -18.94
N LYS A 50 22.53 1.72 -18.44
CA LYS A 50 23.21 1.08 -17.30
C LYS A 50 23.39 2.03 -16.12
N SER A 51 22.40 2.88 -15.86
CA SER A 51 22.44 3.84 -14.76
C SER A 51 22.10 3.09 -13.46
N PRO A 52 23.00 3.06 -12.45
CA PRO A 52 22.76 2.30 -11.23
C PRO A 52 21.61 2.90 -10.42
N VAL A 53 20.96 2.07 -9.60
CA VAL A 53 19.99 2.56 -8.61
C VAL A 53 20.72 3.41 -7.57
N ALA A 54 20.33 4.68 -7.46
CA ALA A 54 20.76 5.58 -6.39
C ALA A 54 19.67 5.58 -5.31
N PRO A 55 19.88 4.93 -4.15
CA PRO A 55 18.82 4.74 -3.14
C PRO A 55 18.21 6.06 -2.62
N GLU A 56 18.94 7.17 -2.70
CA GLU A 56 18.51 8.51 -2.30
C GLU A 56 17.64 9.22 -3.36
N LYS A 57 17.74 8.83 -4.63
CA LYS A 57 17.26 9.62 -5.78
C LYS A 57 16.37 8.86 -6.74
N THR A 58 16.58 7.56 -6.90
CA THR A 58 15.79 6.73 -7.81
C THR A 58 14.36 6.61 -7.27
N LEU A 59 13.40 7.06 -8.06
CA LEU A 59 11.98 7.02 -7.70
C LEU A 59 11.35 5.68 -8.12
N PHE A 60 10.59 5.08 -7.22
CA PHE A 60 9.83 3.85 -7.47
C PHE A 60 8.34 4.13 -7.41
N ARG A 61 7.57 3.44 -8.26
CA ARG A 61 6.11 3.41 -8.13
C ARG A 61 5.72 2.46 -7.00
N ILE A 62 5.23 3.00 -5.89
CA ILE A 62 4.89 2.22 -4.68
C ILE A 62 3.53 1.50 -4.75
N ALA A 63 2.76 1.70 -5.82
CA ALA A 63 1.48 1.02 -6.09
C ALA A 63 0.52 1.00 -4.88
N SER A 64 0.04 -0.18 -4.46
CA SER A 64 -0.95 -0.31 -3.38
C SER A 64 -0.48 0.19 -2.02
N VAL A 65 0.82 0.44 -1.80
CA VAL A 65 1.31 1.12 -0.59
C VAL A 65 0.69 2.51 -0.46
N SER A 66 0.32 3.15 -1.57
CA SER A 66 -0.42 4.43 -1.58
C SER A 66 -1.72 4.40 -0.78
N LYS A 67 -2.37 3.23 -0.61
CA LYS A 67 -3.63 3.10 0.16
C LYS A 67 -3.45 3.50 1.62
N VAL A 68 -2.28 3.28 2.22
CA VAL A 68 -2.00 3.67 3.61
C VAL A 68 -2.06 5.19 3.76
N PHE A 69 -1.53 5.93 2.79
CA PHE A 69 -1.61 7.40 2.78
C PHE A 69 -3.06 7.89 2.61
N THR A 70 -3.81 7.28 1.69
CA THR A 70 -5.22 7.62 1.51
C THR A 70 -6.04 7.33 2.77
N ALA A 71 -5.85 6.16 3.39
CA ALA A 71 -6.53 5.80 4.63
C ALA A 71 -6.20 6.79 5.75
N ALA A 72 -4.92 7.14 5.94
CA ALA A 72 -4.51 8.12 6.94
C ALA A 72 -5.14 9.49 6.72
N ALA A 73 -5.17 9.99 5.48
CA ALA A 73 -5.82 11.25 5.15
C ALA A 73 -7.33 11.21 5.43
N VAL A 74 -8.00 10.10 5.10
CA VAL A 74 -9.43 9.90 5.38
C VAL A 74 -9.70 9.86 6.89
N MET A 75 -8.89 9.14 7.68
CA MET A 75 -9.06 9.12 9.14
C MET A 75 -8.89 10.52 9.75
N GLN A 76 -7.91 11.31 9.28
CA GLN A 76 -7.72 12.69 9.75
C GLN A 76 -8.92 13.59 9.42
N LEU A 77 -9.61 13.36 8.30
CA LEU A 77 -10.83 14.10 7.96
C LEU A 77 -12.01 13.69 8.85
N ASP A 78 -12.12 12.42 9.22
CA ASP A 78 -13.14 11.91 10.15
C ASP A 78 -12.93 12.47 11.56
N GLU A 79 -11.69 12.45 12.06
CA GLU A 79 -11.31 13.07 13.34
C GLU A 79 -11.61 14.58 13.38
N GLN A 80 -11.45 15.27 12.26
CA GLN A 80 -11.80 16.69 12.12
C GLN A 80 -13.32 16.94 11.96
N GLY A 81 -14.15 15.90 11.92
CA GLY A 81 -15.59 16.00 11.69
C GLY A 81 -15.97 16.50 10.28
N LYS A 82 -15.03 16.45 9.32
CA LYS A 82 -15.27 16.88 7.93
C LYS A 82 -15.96 15.80 7.11
N ILE A 83 -15.78 14.54 7.50
CA ILE A 83 -16.47 13.38 6.94
C ILE A 83 -16.93 12.48 8.10
N GLU A 84 -17.81 11.54 7.80
CA GLU A 84 -18.27 10.51 8.75
C GLU A 84 -18.12 9.15 8.08
N LEU A 85 -17.18 8.33 8.55
CA LEU A 85 -16.88 7.02 7.94
C LEU A 85 -18.03 6.01 8.03
N ASN A 86 -18.85 6.13 9.07
CA ASN A 86 -20.01 5.27 9.28
C ASN A 86 -21.26 5.77 8.57
N ARG A 87 -21.18 6.94 7.92
CA ARG A 87 -22.29 7.43 7.12
C ARG A 87 -22.39 6.62 5.85
N ASP A 88 -23.62 6.33 5.46
CA ASP A 88 -23.90 5.73 4.15
C ASP A 88 -23.23 6.54 3.03
N VAL A 89 -22.38 5.87 2.25
CA VAL A 89 -21.58 6.47 1.19
C VAL A 89 -22.44 7.16 0.13
N LEU A 90 -23.68 6.70 -0.08
CA LEU A 90 -24.61 7.27 -1.04
C LEU A 90 -25.08 8.66 -0.63
N LYS A 91 -25.19 8.89 0.68
CA LYS A 91 -25.52 10.22 1.23
C LYS A 91 -24.39 11.23 0.99
N PHE A 92 -23.16 10.77 0.79
CA PHE A 92 -22.01 11.63 0.47
C PHE A 92 -22.04 12.13 -0.99
N ARG A 93 -22.69 11.38 -1.89
CA ARG A 93 -22.77 11.67 -3.34
C ARG A 93 -24.04 12.42 -3.73
N GLY A 94 -24.96 12.67 -2.80
CA GLY A 94 -26.24 13.32 -3.07
C GLY A 94 -27.24 12.46 -3.83
N TYR A 95 -27.00 11.14 -3.98
CA TYR A 95 -27.96 10.24 -4.60
C TYR A 95 -29.21 10.11 -3.73
N GLN A 96 -30.37 10.40 -4.32
CA GLN A 96 -31.66 10.43 -3.62
C GLN A 96 -32.41 9.08 -3.65
N ASN A 97 -31.92 8.10 -4.41
CA ASN A 97 -32.64 6.84 -4.65
C ASN A 97 -31.85 5.64 -4.11
N GLU A 98 -32.48 4.88 -3.22
CA GLU A 98 -32.02 3.58 -2.71
C GLU A 98 -32.22 2.48 -3.76
N GLU A 99 -31.67 2.63 -4.97
CA GLU A 99 -31.71 1.52 -5.92
C GLU A 99 -30.78 0.41 -5.40
N GLN A 100 -31.36 -0.75 -5.11
CA GLN A 100 -30.65 -1.95 -4.71
C GLN A 100 -29.73 -2.38 -5.86
N TYR A 101 -28.43 -2.13 -5.71
CA TYR A 101 -27.44 -2.65 -6.64
C TYR A 101 -27.12 -4.09 -6.26
N GLU A 102 -27.56 -5.02 -7.09
CA GLU A 102 -27.09 -6.40 -7.05
C GLU A 102 -25.65 -6.47 -7.56
N VAL A 103 -24.71 -6.80 -6.67
CA VAL A 103 -23.30 -6.99 -7.05
C VAL A 103 -23.11 -8.47 -7.39
N PRO A 104 -22.72 -8.82 -8.62
CA PRO A 104 -22.41 -10.19 -8.97
C PRO A 104 -21.16 -10.63 -8.21
N ARG A 105 -21.28 -11.70 -7.41
CA ARG A 105 -20.12 -12.38 -6.84
C ARG A 105 -19.42 -13.20 -7.92
N HIS A 106 -18.15 -13.50 -7.65
CA HIS A 106 -17.33 -14.37 -8.50
C HIS A 106 -17.89 -15.79 -8.70
N ASP A 107 -18.85 -16.24 -7.88
CA ASP A 107 -19.54 -17.53 -7.98
C ASP A 107 -20.86 -17.48 -8.77
N GLY A 108 -21.20 -16.32 -9.36
CA GLY A 108 -22.43 -16.11 -10.12
C GLY A 108 -23.66 -15.80 -9.25
N ALA A 109 -23.54 -15.79 -7.93
CA ALA A 109 -24.62 -15.36 -7.04
C ALA A 109 -24.61 -13.82 -6.90
N PHE A 110 -25.78 -13.20 -6.96
CA PHE A 110 -25.89 -11.78 -6.63
C PHE A 110 -25.86 -11.60 -5.11
N ILE A 111 -25.18 -10.55 -4.65
CA ILE A 111 -25.36 -10.02 -3.28
C ILE A 111 -26.03 -8.67 -3.40
N ASP A 112 -26.98 -8.40 -2.50
CA ASP A 112 -27.35 -7.02 -2.25
C ASP A 112 -26.10 -6.31 -1.71
N ALA A 113 -25.62 -5.28 -2.43
CA ALA A 113 -24.48 -4.47 -2.02
C ALA A 113 -24.64 -3.98 -0.57
N TYR A 114 -25.88 -3.75 -0.12
CA TYR A 114 -26.21 -3.18 1.18
C TYR A 114 -26.11 -4.17 2.34
N ASP A 115 -26.23 -5.48 2.11
CA ASP A 115 -26.24 -6.47 3.20
C ASP A 115 -24.87 -6.54 3.90
N ARG A 116 -23.78 -6.26 3.16
CA ARG A 116 -22.43 -6.11 3.73
C ARG A 116 -22.17 -4.74 4.37
N ILE A 117 -22.83 -3.68 3.90
CA ILE A 117 -22.61 -2.31 4.37
C ILE A 117 -23.35 -2.05 5.69
N ARG A 118 -24.53 -2.65 5.88
CA ARG A 118 -25.31 -2.54 7.13
C ARG A 118 -24.93 -3.55 8.22
N SER A 119 -24.10 -4.54 7.90
CA SER A 119 -23.44 -5.33 8.94
C SER A 119 -22.72 -4.32 9.85
N PRO A 120 -23.08 -4.18 11.14
CA PRO A 120 -22.55 -3.11 11.96
C PRO A 120 -21.03 -3.29 12.01
N CYS A 121 -20.32 -2.41 11.31
CA CYS A 121 -18.91 -2.17 11.53
C CYS A 121 -18.84 -1.78 13.00
N ARG A 122 -18.49 -2.76 13.86
CA ARG A 122 -18.19 -2.49 15.26
C ARG A 122 -17.16 -1.39 15.24
N ARG A 123 -17.54 -0.23 15.81
CA ARG A 123 -16.62 0.88 16.07
C ARG A 123 -15.36 0.24 16.64
N PHE A 124 -14.25 0.35 15.92
CA PHE A 124 -12.94 0.02 16.47
C PHE A 124 -12.72 1.06 17.57
N ASP A 125 -13.21 0.75 18.77
CA ASP A 125 -12.98 1.55 19.96
C ASP A 125 -11.51 1.35 20.31
N LEU A 126 -10.66 2.28 19.86
CA LEU A 126 -9.24 2.33 20.20
C LEU A 126 -9.06 2.88 21.62
N ARG A 127 -9.64 2.20 22.61
CA ARG A 127 -9.39 2.43 24.04
C ARG A 127 -8.61 1.28 24.64
#